data_AF-A0A388Q7E4-F1
#
_entry.id   AF-A0A388Q7E4-F1
#
_cell.length_a   1.000
_cell.length_b   1.000
_cell.length_c   1.000
_cell.angle_alpha   90.00
_cell.angle_beta   90.00
_cell.angle_gamma   90.00
#
_symmetry.space_group_name_H-M   'P 1'
#
loop_
_entity.id
_entity.type
_entity.pdbx_description
1 polymer ?
#
loop_
_entity_poly.entity_id
_entity_poly.type
_entity_poly.pdbx_seq_one_letter_code
_entity_poly.pdbx_strand_id
1 'polypeptide(L)'
;MTLATKYRWTEAIAEKEKAMLDAEEMAHKIPAFVGQLKQRHPHLDWKEILVNTASLLERLGKENLLTPAKLNDIPVKVRVGVGDKDAMVSLDETVEAKQLKLGSLYVLPDTNHPFEKVNQEVLICQIRNFFFNDL
;
A
#
# COMPACT_ATOMS: atom_id res chain seq x y z
N MET A 1 -10.11 7.53 -2.64
CA MET A 1 -10.05 6.07 -2.90
C MET A 1 -8.61 5.60 -2.70
N THR A 2 -8.41 4.40 -2.15
CA THR A 2 -7.09 3.79 -1.94
C THR A 2 -7.05 2.37 -2.54
N LEU A 3 -5.86 1.79 -2.73
CA LEU A 3 -5.67 0.40 -3.14
C LEU A 3 -4.49 -0.19 -2.37
N ALA A 4 -4.68 -1.34 -1.73
CA ALA A 4 -3.65 -2.09 -1.01
C ALA A 4 -2.89 -1.27 0.05
N THR A 5 -3.61 -0.40 0.78
CA THR A 5 -3.01 0.37 1.88
C THR A 5 -2.82 -0.52 3.11
N LYS A 6 -1.62 -0.48 3.70
CA LYS A 6 -1.36 -1.07 5.01
C LYS A 6 -1.83 -0.13 6.12
N TYR A 7 -2.79 -0.57 6.93
CA TYR A 7 -3.40 0.17 8.04
C TYR A 7 -2.87 -0.26 9.40
N ARG A 8 -2.40 -1.50 9.53
CA ARG A 8 -1.87 -2.10 10.75
C ARG A 8 -0.36 -2.13 10.70
N TRP A 9 0.23 -1.25 11.50
CA TRP A 9 1.66 -1.28 11.79
C TRP A 9 1.90 -1.64 13.24
N THR A 10 2.91 -2.47 13.46
CA THR A 10 3.51 -2.78 14.74
C THR A 10 5.02 -2.84 14.53
N GLU A 11 5.82 -2.72 15.59
CA GLU A 11 7.28 -2.87 15.50
C GLU A 11 7.66 -4.21 14.85
N ALA A 12 6.96 -5.30 15.17
CA ALA A 12 7.21 -6.61 14.57
C ALA A 12 6.89 -6.66 13.06
N ILE A 13 5.81 -6.03 12.61
CA ILE A 13 5.49 -5.94 11.18
C ILE A 13 6.54 -5.08 10.48
N ALA A 14 6.88 -3.91 11.04
CA ALA A 14 7.88 -3.02 10.47
C ALA A 14 9.25 -3.69 10.34
N GLU A 15 9.69 -4.44 11.36
CA GLU A 15 10.96 -5.17 11.31
C GLU A 15 10.96 -6.22 10.20
N LYS A 16 9.88 -7.00 10.08
CA LYS A 16 9.73 -8.00 9.01
C LYS A 16 9.80 -7.37 7.62
N GLU A 17 9.08 -6.28 7.38
CA GLU A 17 9.04 -5.60 6.09
C GLU A 17 10.39 -4.93 5.77
N LYS A 18 11.01 -4.29 6.77
CA LYS A 18 12.32 -3.65 6.65
C LYS A 18 13.43 -4.65 6.31
N ALA A 19 13.36 -5.87 6.84
CA ALA A 19 14.35 -6.91 6.54
C ALA A 19 14.40 -7.29 5.05
N MET A 20 13.36 -6.98 4.26
CA MET A 20 13.37 -7.19 2.81
C MET A 20 14.06 -6.07 2.02
N LEU A 21 14.42 -4.95 2.68
CA LEU A 21 15.04 -3.76 2.07
C LEU A 21 16.57 -3.79 2.16
N ASP A 22 17.17 -4.96 1.98
CA ASP A 22 18.62 -5.12 1.92
C ASP A 22 19.12 -4.92 0.48
N ALA A 23 19.97 -3.90 0.28
CA ALA A 23 20.45 -3.54 -1.04
C ALA A 23 21.28 -4.67 -1.70
N GLU A 24 22.09 -5.39 -0.94
CA GLU A 24 22.95 -6.43 -1.50
C GLU A 24 22.12 -7.65 -1.88
N GLU A 25 21.23 -8.08 -0.99
CA GLU A 25 20.30 -9.17 -1.29
C GLU A 25 19.37 -8.84 -2.45
N MET A 26 18.83 -7.62 -2.51
CA MET A 26 17.94 -7.22 -3.61
C MET A 26 18.66 -7.18 -4.95
N ALA A 27 19.89 -6.64 -4.99
CA ALA A 27 20.70 -6.64 -6.20
C ALA A 27 21.02 -8.06 -6.69
N HIS A 28 21.16 -9.02 -5.76
CA HIS A 28 21.41 -10.42 -6.08
C HIS A 28 20.14 -11.19 -6.47
N LYS A 29 19.07 -11.11 -5.68
CA LYS A 29 17.85 -11.91 -5.82
C LYS A 29 16.86 -11.34 -6.83
N ILE A 30 16.75 -10.01 -6.92
CA ILE A 30 15.76 -9.31 -7.75
C ILE A 30 16.39 -8.18 -8.60
N PRO A 31 17.46 -8.45 -9.38
CA PRO A 31 18.18 -7.42 -10.14
C PRO A 31 17.29 -6.65 -11.13
N ALA A 32 16.28 -7.31 -11.71
CA ALA A 32 15.33 -6.66 -12.61
C ALA A 32 14.50 -5.58 -11.91
N PHE A 33 14.06 -5.84 -10.67
CA PHE A 33 13.33 -4.86 -9.87
C PHE A 33 14.23 -3.69 -9.46
N VAL A 34 15.49 -3.96 -9.08
CA VAL A 34 16.48 -2.91 -8.81
C VAL A 34 16.70 -2.02 -10.04
N GLY A 35 16.76 -2.61 -11.25
CA GLY A 35 16.83 -1.86 -12.50
C GLY A 35 15.62 -0.93 -12.70
N GLN A 36 14.40 -1.43 -12.46
CA GLN A 36 13.19 -0.62 -12.53
C GLN A 36 13.17 0.51 -11.49
N LEU A 37 13.64 0.23 -10.27
CA LEU A 37 13.72 1.22 -9.20
C LEU A 37 14.67 2.36 -9.58
N LYS A 38 15.85 2.05 -10.12
CA LYS A 38 16.80 3.05 -10.64
C LYS A 38 16.21 3.87 -11.79
N GLN A 39 15.52 3.22 -12.73
CA GLN A 39 14.91 3.91 -13.87
C GLN A 39 13.80 4.87 -13.41
N ARG A 40 13.00 4.47 -12.40
CA ARG A 40 11.90 5.26 -11.86
C ARG A 40 12.37 6.45 -11.03
N HIS A 41 13.55 6.34 -10.42
CA HIS A 41 14.14 7.37 -9.58
C HIS A 41 15.56 7.74 -10.06
N PRO A 42 15.70 8.34 -11.27
CA PRO A 42 17.01 8.52 -11.90
C PRO A 42 17.92 9.54 -11.21
N HIS A 43 17.36 10.39 -10.34
CA HIS A 43 18.09 11.47 -9.65
C HIS A 43 18.49 11.14 -8.22
N LEU A 44 18.16 9.93 -7.74
CA LEU A 44 18.44 9.50 -6.36
C LEU A 44 19.10 8.13 -6.39
N ASP A 45 20.09 7.89 -5.52
CA ASP A 45 20.62 6.54 -5.38
C ASP A 45 19.49 5.64 -4.85
N TRP A 46 19.19 4.56 -5.58
CA TRP A 46 18.19 3.59 -5.17
C TRP A 46 18.48 2.98 -3.79
N LYS A 47 19.74 2.92 -3.35
CA LYS A 47 20.08 2.50 -1.98
C LYS A 47 19.58 3.50 -0.95
N GLU A 48 19.65 4.80 -1.25
CA GLU A 48 19.10 5.84 -0.38
C GLU A 48 17.58 5.75 -0.28
N ILE A 49 16.90 5.35 -1.37
CA ILE A 49 15.46 5.05 -1.34
C ILE A 49 15.17 3.94 -0.34
N LEU A 50 15.97 2.86 -0.34
CA LEU A 50 15.78 1.77 0.62
C LEU A 50 15.97 2.23 2.07
N VAL A 51 17.03 3.01 2.36
CA VAL A 51 17.28 3.57 3.69
C VAL A 51 16.13 4.44 4.17
N ASN A 52 15.66 5.35 3.30
CA ASN A 52 14.55 6.24 3.64
C ASN A 52 13.24 5.47 3.83
N THR A 53 13.00 4.44 3.00
CA THR A 53 11.83 3.56 3.14
C THR A 53 11.90 2.76 4.45
N ALA A 54 13.05 2.17 4.77
CA ALA A 54 13.27 1.44 6.02
C ALA A 54 13.02 2.34 7.25
N SER A 55 13.50 3.58 7.23
CA SER A 55 13.26 4.56 8.29
C SER A 55 11.77 4.91 8.43
N LEU A 56 11.04 5.07 7.32
CA LEU A 56 9.59 5.25 7.33
C LEU A 56 8.89 4.05 7.98
N LEU A 57 9.23 2.83 7.57
CA LEU A 57 8.64 1.61 8.12
C LEU A 57 8.88 1.48 9.62
N GLU A 58 10.10 1.73 10.08
CA GLU A 58 10.45 1.70 11.50
C GLU A 58 9.60 2.71 12.30
N ARG A 59 9.44 3.93 11.78
CA ARG A 59 8.60 4.96 12.42
C ARG A 59 7.13 4.54 12.48
N LEU A 60 6.59 3.96 11.41
CA LEU A 60 5.22 3.45 11.38
C LEU A 60 5.03 2.27 12.36
N GLY A 61 6.04 1.43 12.54
CA GLY A 61 6.04 0.36 13.53
C GLY A 61 5.97 0.88 14.97
N LYS A 62 6.74 1.93 15.28
CA LYS A 62 6.74 2.61 16.60
C LYS A 62 5.46 3.41 16.85
N GLU A 63 4.93 4.05 15.81
CA GLU A 63 3.71 4.83 15.88
C GLU A 63 2.83 4.56 14.65
N ASN A 64 1.81 3.71 14.83
CA ASN A 64 0.82 3.52 13.79
C ASN A 64 -0.06 4.78 13.65
N LEU A 65 0.01 5.44 12.50
CA LEU A 65 -0.73 6.67 12.22
C LEU A 65 -2.18 6.43 11.79
N LEU A 66 -2.53 5.22 11.31
CA LEU A 66 -3.85 4.91 10.78
C LEU A 66 -4.72 4.18 11.82
N THR A 67 -4.84 4.79 13.01
CA THR A 67 -5.67 4.23 14.10
C THR A 67 -7.17 4.38 13.80
N PRO A 68 -8.04 3.54 14.38
CA PRO A 68 -9.49 3.65 14.19
C PRO A 68 -10.05 5.04 14.51
N ALA A 69 -9.52 5.70 15.55
CA ALA A 69 -9.91 7.07 15.91
C ALA A 69 -9.52 8.08 14.82
N LYS A 70 -8.24 8.09 14.40
CA LYS A 70 -7.74 9.00 13.35
C LYS A 70 -8.45 8.78 12.01
N LEU A 71 -8.75 7.52 11.67
CA LEU A 71 -9.55 7.19 10.50
C LEU A 71 -10.95 7.80 10.62
N ASN A 72 -11.65 7.60 11.75
CA ASN A 72 -13.00 8.13 11.96
C ASN A 72 -13.12 9.66 11.92
N ASP A 73 -12.02 10.38 12.16
CA ASP A 73 -11.97 11.84 12.06
C ASP A 73 -11.92 12.36 10.61
N ILE A 74 -11.70 11.49 9.61
CA ILE A 74 -11.65 11.88 8.20
C ILE A 74 -13.04 12.33 7.73
N PRO A 75 -13.24 13.61 7.35
CA PRO A 75 -14.58 14.17 7.13
C PRO A 75 -15.08 13.98 5.68
N VAL A 76 -14.33 13.25 4.85
CA VAL A 76 -14.63 13.05 3.42
C VAL A 76 -15.03 11.61 3.15
N LYS A 77 -15.74 11.37 2.03
CA LYS A 77 -16.00 10.02 1.55
C LYS A 77 -14.67 9.32 1.28
N VAL A 78 -14.51 8.09 1.78
CA VAL A 78 -13.34 7.26 1.52
C VAL A 78 -13.80 5.91 1.00
N ARG A 79 -13.16 5.44 -0.06
CA ARG A 79 -13.31 4.08 -0.57
C ARG A 79 -11.97 3.36 -0.44
N VAL A 80 -11.90 2.42 0.50
CA VAL A 80 -10.73 1.58 0.72
C VAL A 80 -10.82 0.34 -0.15
N GLY A 81 -9.70 -0.19 -0.63
CA GLY A 81 -9.74 -1.43 -1.37
C GLY A 81 -8.45 -2.19 -1.41
N VAL A 82 -8.57 -3.43 -1.88
CA VAL A 82 -7.54 -4.46 -1.84
C VAL A 82 -7.77 -5.44 -2.99
N GLY A 83 -6.72 -6.13 -3.43
CA GLY A 83 -6.86 -7.28 -4.33
C GLY A 83 -7.23 -8.53 -3.54
N ASP A 84 -8.05 -9.41 -4.12
CA ASP A 84 -8.41 -10.70 -3.50
C ASP A 84 -7.22 -11.68 -3.35
N LYS A 85 -6.12 -11.44 -4.06
CA LYS A 85 -4.85 -12.19 -4.01
C LYS A 85 -3.69 -11.35 -3.47
N ASP A 86 -3.99 -10.26 -2.78
CA ASP A 86 -2.96 -9.45 -2.12
C ASP A 86 -2.31 -10.24 -0.97
N ALA A 87 -1.01 -10.48 -1.08
CA ALA A 87 -0.23 -11.23 -0.09
C ALA A 87 0.37 -10.35 1.02
N MET A 88 0.27 -9.03 0.91
CA MET A 88 0.84 -8.06 1.86
C MET A 88 -0.22 -7.37 2.72
N VAL A 89 -1.37 -7.05 2.13
CA VAL A 89 -2.52 -6.43 2.81
C VAL A 89 -3.71 -7.37 2.74
N SER A 90 -4.22 -7.79 3.90
CA SER A 90 -5.35 -8.71 3.95
C SER A 90 -6.68 -8.00 3.72
N LEU A 91 -7.68 -8.78 3.28
CA LEU A 91 -9.06 -8.32 3.22
C LEU A 91 -9.56 -7.88 4.61
N ASP A 92 -9.26 -8.64 5.66
CA ASP A 92 -9.69 -8.34 7.03
C ASP A 92 -9.20 -6.97 7.51
N GLU A 93 -7.92 -6.67 7.30
CA GLU A 93 -7.34 -5.37 7.66
C GLU A 93 -8.00 -4.22 6.89
N THR A 94 -8.35 -4.47 5.62
CA THR A 94 -9.04 -3.49 4.77
C THR A 94 -10.50 -3.29 5.19
N VAL A 95 -11.20 -4.36 5.59
CA VAL A 95 -12.58 -4.32 6.09
C VAL A 95 -12.67 -3.56 7.41
N GLU A 96 -11.68 -3.69 8.28
CA GLU A 96 -11.59 -2.87 9.49
C GLU A 96 -11.40 -1.40 9.17
N ALA A 97 -10.50 -1.07 8.25
CA ALA A 97 -10.31 0.30 7.81
C ALA A 97 -11.59 0.89 7.20
N LYS A 98 -12.42 0.10 6.49
CA LYS A 98 -13.72 0.55 5.96
C LYS A 98 -14.67 1.10 7.04
N GLN A 99 -14.46 0.80 8.32
CA GLN A 99 -15.30 1.30 9.41
C GLN A 99 -15.20 2.83 9.63
N LEU A 100 -14.38 3.54 8.84
CA LEU A 100 -14.43 4.99 8.63
C LEU A 100 -15.88 5.51 8.56
N LYS A 101 -16.14 6.68 9.15
CA LYS A 101 -17.46 7.35 9.17
C LYS A 101 -18.15 7.41 7.81
N LEU A 102 -17.41 7.75 6.75
CA LEU A 102 -17.90 7.80 5.36
C LEU A 102 -17.15 6.77 4.47
N GLY A 103 -16.91 5.59 5.04
CA GLY A 103 -16.15 4.50 4.43
C GLY A 103 -16.97 3.56 3.55
N SER A 104 -16.39 3.17 2.41
CA SER A 104 -16.85 2.07 1.55
C SER A 104 -15.68 1.16 1.19
N LEU A 105 -15.98 -0.09 0.82
CA LEU A 105 -15.01 -1.09 0.40
C LEU A 105 -15.17 -1.41 -1.08
N TYR A 106 -14.08 -1.70 -1.78
CA TYR A 106 -14.09 -2.46 -3.02
C TYR A 106 -12.97 -3.51 -3.00
N VAL A 107 -13.19 -4.63 -3.68
CA VAL A 107 -12.19 -5.69 -3.84
C VAL A 107 -11.99 -5.92 -5.33
N LEU A 108 -10.72 -5.95 -5.77
CA LEU A 108 -10.39 -6.27 -7.15
C LEU A 108 -10.18 -7.78 -7.29
N PRO A 109 -10.93 -8.46 -8.17
CA PRO A 109 -10.74 -9.89 -8.41
C PRO A 109 -9.42 -10.17 -9.11
N ASP A 110 -8.87 -11.36 -8.88
CA ASP A 110 -7.63 -11.87 -9.45
C ASP A 110 -6.41 -10.91 -9.35
N THR A 111 -6.36 -10.09 -8.30
CA THR A 111 -5.40 -8.98 -8.20
C THR A 111 -4.39 -9.21 -7.08
N ASN A 112 -3.10 -9.24 -7.43
CA ASN A 112 -1.98 -9.33 -6.49
C ASN A 112 -1.50 -7.92 -6.07
N HIS A 113 -0.64 -7.84 -5.04
CA HIS A 113 -0.14 -6.58 -4.49
C HIS A 113 0.56 -5.62 -5.50
N PRO A 114 1.45 -6.09 -6.40
CA PRO A 114 2.17 -5.18 -7.29
C PRO A 114 1.23 -4.41 -8.22
N PHE A 115 1.27 -3.08 -8.14
CA PHE A 115 0.37 -2.20 -8.90
C PHE A 115 0.47 -2.42 -10.41
N GLU A 116 1.66 -2.70 -10.93
CA GLU A 116 1.90 -2.97 -12.35
C GLU A 116 1.14 -4.20 -12.88
N LYS A 117 0.67 -5.09 -12.00
CA LYS A 117 -0.11 -6.29 -12.37
C LYS A 117 -1.61 -6.11 -12.25
N VAL A 118 -2.09 -4.93 -11.83
CA VAL A 118 -3.52 -4.68 -11.64
C VAL A 118 -4.23 -4.63 -12.99
N ASN A 119 -5.42 -5.23 -13.08
CA ASN A 119 -6.30 -5.05 -14.23
C ASN A 119 -6.78 -3.58 -14.30
N GLN A 120 -6.22 -2.84 -15.26
CA GLN A 120 -6.47 -1.41 -15.40
C GLN A 120 -7.92 -1.10 -15.77
N GLU A 121 -8.59 -1.94 -16.57
CA GLU A 121 -9.98 -1.72 -16.97
C GLU A 121 -10.91 -1.78 -15.75
N VAL A 122 -10.71 -2.79 -14.90
CA VAL A 122 -11.48 -2.94 -13.65
C VAL A 122 -11.18 -1.80 -12.69
N LEU A 123 -9.90 -1.43 -12.51
CA LEU A 123 -9.53 -0.32 -11.64
C LEU A 123 -10.12 1.01 -12.12
N ILE A 124 -10.08 1.30 -13.43
CA ILE A 124 -10.67 2.50 -14.02
C ILE A 124 -12.17 2.55 -13.77
N CYS A 125 -12.87 1.41 -13.88
CA CYS A 125 -14.29 1.34 -13.55
C CYS A 125 -14.55 1.74 -12.09
N GLN A 126 -13.73 1.23 -11.15
CA GLN A 126 -13.85 1.57 -9.73
C GLN A 126 -13.55 3.05 -9.44
N ILE A 127 -12.51 3.60 -10.07
CA ILE A 127 -12.16 5.03 -9.97
C ILE A 127 -13.33 5.87 -10.49
N ARG A 128 -13.86 5.55 -11.67
CA ARG A 128 -14.97 6.31 -12.27
C ARG A 128 -16.22 6.25 -11.41
N ASN A 129 -16.57 5.06 -10.93
CA ASN A 129 -17.70 4.87 -10.04
C ASN A 129 -17.56 5.67 -8.73
N PHE A 130 -16.35 5.80 -8.18
CA PHE A 130 -16.15 6.56 -6.95
C PHE A 130 -16.16 8.08 -7.16
N PHE A 131 -15.51 8.58 -8.21
CA PHE A 131 -15.28 10.02 -8.39
C PHE A 131 -16.31 10.72 -9.27
N PHE A 132 -17.02 10.00 -10.15
CA PHE A 132 -17.87 10.62 -11.18
C PHE A 132 -19.33 10.15 -11.18
N ASN A 133 -19.70 9.11 -10.42
CA ASN A 133 -21.10 8.64 -10.36
C ASN A 133 -21.91 9.27 -9.21
N ASP A 134 -21.38 10.27 -8.50
CA ASP A 134 -22.08 11.08 -7.48
C ASP A 134 -22.72 12.38 -8.08
N LEU A 135 -22.81 12.49 -9.42
CA LEU A 135 -23.47 13.59 -10.16
C LEU A 135 -24.82 13.15 -10.73
#